data_AF-A0AAN0KQD6-F1
#
_entry.id   AF-A0AAN0KQD6-F1
#
_cell.length_a   1.000
_cell.length_b   1.000
_cell.length_c   1.000
_cell.angle_alpha   90.00
_cell.angle_beta   90.00
_cell.angle_gamma   90.00
#
_symmetry.space_group_name_H-M   'P 1'
#
loop_
_entity.id
_entity.type
_entity.pdbx_description
1 polymer ?
#
loop_
_entity_poly.entity_id
_entity_poly.type
_entity_poly.pdbx_seq_one_letter_code
_entity_poly.pdbx_strand_id
1 'polypeptide(L)'
;MATEDRFKQAVIATLARRSANQCANPDCGALTSGPSDDPHDSVNVGEAAHIYGANPGSARYEPTMTSVDRSAITNAIWLCGNCHKLIDDDPGKYPSGLLFEWQRAHEQVIAEKVGKTSALIRKKFEDRHLEEFGRLSYLSERLILEKGDLWEYRLTAEVLRFEMEPVLHRWNALKKELYTLPSTRVTKEDFFSWIGIKLKEIRTIAHSLVEIINKEFSIAWGAPGVPGNDAAIVATARLYSEVCQSALRWEESIRFAFLDQIFEELQDLLAGTAGRFIDEAAKLPAFFAQTLGANPVDGRFELSLVLDLSEGWNDKVDAALERIRIQLFQ
;
A
#
# COMPACT_ATOMS: atom_id res chain seq x y z
N MET A 1 17.78 -13.45 15.09
CA MET A 1 17.16 -12.16 14.73
C MET A 1 17.62 -11.85 13.33
N ALA A 2 16.69 -11.62 12.38
CA ALA A 2 17.09 -11.25 11.03
C ALA A 2 17.82 -9.90 11.10
N THR A 3 19.05 -9.86 10.61
CA THR A 3 19.91 -8.66 10.58
C THR A 3 19.49 -7.66 9.51
N GLU A 4 18.55 -8.04 8.65
CA GLU A 4 18.16 -7.32 7.43
C GLU A 4 17.36 -6.04 7.71
N ASP A 5 16.47 -6.05 8.70
CA ASP A 5 15.59 -4.91 9.00
C ASP A 5 16.23 -3.86 9.95
N ARG A 6 17.53 -4.00 10.27
CA ARG A 6 18.26 -3.03 11.11
C ARG A 6 18.69 -1.82 10.30
N PHE A 7 18.63 -0.64 10.90
CA PHE A 7 19.19 0.57 10.28
C PHE A 7 20.70 0.42 10.04
N LYS A 8 21.14 0.72 8.82
CA LYS A 8 22.57 0.82 8.49
C LYS A 8 23.19 1.98 9.27
N GLN A 9 24.47 1.91 9.61
CA GLN A 9 25.15 2.96 10.38
C GLN A 9 25.08 4.36 9.72
N ALA A 10 25.10 4.42 8.38
CA ALA A 10 24.90 5.68 7.67
C ALA A 10 23.52 6.30 7.92
N VAL A 11 22.47 5.48 8.03
CA VAL A 11 21.10 5.93 8.35
C VAL A 11 21.05 6.45 9.78
N ILE A 12 21.61 5.70 10.73
CA ILE A 12 21.69 6.10 12.15
C ILE A 12 22.40 7.43 12.31
N ALA A 13 23.59 7.58 11.70
CA ALA A 13 24.37 8.81 11.76
C ALA A 13 23.65 10.00 11.11
N THR A 14 22.96 9.77 9.98
CA THR A 14 22.18 10.82 9.31
C THR A 14 20.99 11.23 10.17
N LEU A 15 20.25 10.27 10.72
CA LEU A 15 19.10 10.51 11.59
C LEU A 15 19.50 11.30 12.84
N ALA A 16 20.58 10.92 13.52
CA ALA A 16 21.10 11.64 14.67
C ALA A 16 21.39 13.12 14.35
N ARG A 17 22.03 13.38 13.19
CA ARG A 17 22.31 14.76 12.73
C ARG A 17 21.04 15.53 12.37
N ARG A 18 20.07 14.90 11.69
CA ARG A 18 18.76 15.52 11.38
C ARG A 18 18.03 15.95 12.64
N SER A 19 18.14 15.16 13.70
CA SER A 19 17.55 15.46 15.01
C SER A 19 18.44 16.36 15.89
N ALA A 20 19.55 16.90 15.36
CA ALA A 20 20.55 17.68 16.11
C ALA A 20 21.04 16.98 17.39
N ASN A 21 21.16 15.65 17.37
CA ASN A 21 21.43 14.79 18.52
C ASN A 21 20.50 15.09 19.72
N GLN A 22 19.24 15.43 19.47
CA GLN A 22 18.21 15.64 20.48
C GLN A 22 17.09 14.62 20.34
N CYS A 23 16.62 14.09 21.47
CA CYS A 23 15.47 13.20 21.53
C CYS A 23 14.23 13.87 20.92
N ALA A 24 13.60 13.19 19.96
CA ALA A 24 12.42 13.70 19.26
C ALA A 24 11.11 13.57 20.04
N ASN A 25 11.12 12.96 21.23
CA ASN A 25 9.96 12.98 22.13
C ASN A 25 9.70 14.44 22.59
N PRO A 26 8.52 15.02 22.31
CA PRO A 26 8.19 16.42 22.63
C PRO A 26 8.34 16.77 24.11
N ASP A 27 8.11 15.81 25.02
CA ASP A 27 8.19 16.02 26.47
C ASP A 27 9.62 15.82 27.01
N CYS A 28 10.56 15.40 26.17
CA CYS A 28 11.93 15.06 26.58
C CYS A 28 12.97 16.07 26.06
N GLY A 29 13.15 16.15 24.73
CA GLY A 29 14.13 17.06 24.11
C GLY A 29 15.60 16.87 24.54
N ALA A 30 15.94 15.79 25.25
CA ALA A 30 17.26 15.60 25.84
C ALA A 30 18.37 15.55 24.78
N LEU A 31 19.51 16.19 25.08
CA LEU A 31 20.74 15.97 24.31
C LEU A 31 21.17 14.52 24.48
N THR A 32 21.50 13.90 23.36
CA THR A 32 21.85 12.48 23.29
C THR A 32 23.33 12.24 23.03
N SER A 33 24.10 13.30 22.76
CA SER A 33 25.54 13.23 22.54
C SER A 33 26.26 14.25 23.41
N GLY A 34 27.42 13.87 23.95
CA GLY A 34 28.23 14.70 24.83
C GLY A 34 29.71 14.30 24.85
N PRO A 35 30.57 15.08 25.54
CA PRO A 35 31.99 14.75 25.65
C PRO A 35 32.23 13.45 26.43
N SER A 36 33.27 12.71 26.04
CA SER A 36 33.83 11.58 26.79
C SER A 36 35.08 12.01 27.57
N ASP A 37 35.56 11.16 28.47
CA ASP A 37 36.86 11.36 29.16
C ASP A 37 38.04 11.23 28.19
N ASP A 38 37.86 10.53 27.07
CA ASP A 38 38.79 10.53 25.94
C ASP A 38 38.51 11.75 25.03
N PRO A 39 39.49 12.65 24.81
CA PRO A 39 39.35 13.81 23.91
C PRO A 39 39.04 13.47 22.45
N HIS A 40 39.22 12.22 22.03
CA HIS A 40 38.94 11.73 20.68
C HIS A 40 37.62 10.94 20.57
N ASP A 41 36.83 10.89 21.65
CA ASP A 41 35.58 10.14 21.71
C ASP A 41 34.39 10.99 22.20
N SER A 42 33.19 10.44 22.10
CA SER A 42 31.94 11.05 22.55
C SER A 42 31.02 10.04 23.21
N VAL A 43 30.29 10.46 24.24
CA VAL A 43 29.19 9.68 24.79
C VAL A 43 27.97 9.83 23.89
N ASN A 44 27.30 8.72 23.58
CA ASN A 44 26.02 8.71 22.86
C ASN A 44 25.00 7.83 23.63
N VAL A 45 23.85 8.40 23.96
CA VAL A 45 22.70 7.73 24.60
C VAL A 45 21.44 7.76 23.72
N GLY A 46 21.60 8.19 22.46
CA GLY A 46 20.57 8.26 21.45
C GLY A 46 20.56 7.03 20.56
N GLU A 47 19.36 6.65 20.13
CA GLU A 47 19.07 5.44 19.39
C GLU A 47 18.13 5.76 18.22
N ALA A 48 18.34 5.08 17.10
CA ALA A 48 17.41 5.10 15.97
C ALA A 48 16.31 4.07 16.24
N ALA A 49 15.12 4.53 16.60
CA ALA A 49 13.96 3.71 16.87
C ALA A 49 13.12 3.50 15.60
N HIS A 50 12.56 2.29 15.46
CA HIS A 50 11.62 1.96 14.39
C HIS A 50 10.22 2.49 14.72
N ILE A 51 9.62 3.24 13.80
CA ILE A 51 8.22 3.67 13.93
C ILE A 51 7.29 2.48 13.69
N TYR A 52 7.41 1.80 12.54
CA TYR A 52 6.90 0.44 12.37
C TYR A 52 8.00 -0.56 12.70
N GLY A 53 7.75 -1.44 13.67
CA GLY A 53 8.75 -2.34 14.25
C GLY A 53 9.47 -3.25 13.24
N ALA A 54 10.70 -3.63 13.57
CA ALA A 54 11.60 -4.35 12.69
C ALA A 54 11.20 -5.81 12.41
N ASN A 55 10.60 -6.53 13.36
CA ASN A 55 10.35 -7.98 13.23
C ASN A 55 8.93 -8.35 13.63
N PRO A 56 8.38 -9.49 13.14
CA PRO A 56 7.15 -10.04 13.68
C PRO A 56 7.20 -10.14 15.21
N GLY A 57 6.18 -9.61 15.88
CA GLY A 57 6.12 -9.53 17.35
C GLY A 57 6.80 -8.30 17.97
N SER A 58 7.48 -7.45 17.19
CA SER A 58 7.95 -6.14 17.65
C SER A 58 6.80 -5.13 17.75
N ALA A 59 7.01 -4.08 18.56
CA ALA A 59 6.08 -2.96 18.71
C ALA A 59 5.70 -2.37 17.34
N ARG A 60 4.40 -2.20 17.10
CA ARG A 60 3.85 -1.63 15.85
C ARG A 60 4.33 -2.32 14.57
N TYR A 61 4.63 -3.62 14.60
CA TYR A 61 5.03 -4.35 13.39
C TYR A 61 3.90 -4.35 12.35
N GLU A 62 4.17 -3.83 11.16
CA GLU A 62 3.28 -3.89 10.00
C GLU A 62 3.69 -5.05 9.08
N PRO A 63 2.91 -6.15 8.97
CA PRO A 63 3.26 -7.31 8.14
C PRO A 63 3.34 -7.00 6.65
N THR A 64 2.59 -6.01 6.18
CA THR A 64 2.54 -5.66 4.76
C THR A 64 3.66 -4.70 4.33
N MET A 65 4.48 -4.23 5.28
CA MET A 65 5.59 -3.31 5.02
C MET A 65 6.84 -4.06 4.55
N THR A 66 7.50 -3.47 3.56
CA THR A 66 8.72 -4.00 2.93
C THR A 66 9.91 -3.92 3.87
N SER A 67 10.89 -4.83 3.75
CA SER A 67 12.10 -4.81 4.60
C SER A 67 12.91 -3.52 4.43
N VAL A 68 12.96 -2.96 3.22
CA VAL A 68 13.73 -1.73 3.00
C VAL A 68 12.98 -0.51 3.48
N ASP A 69 11.67 -0.42 3.31
CA ASP A 69 10.94 0.68 3.93
C ASP A 69 11.04 0.59 5.46
N ARG A 70 11.06 -0.63 6.01
CA ARG A 70 11.24 -0.89 7.45
C ARG A 70 12.60 -0.39 7.95
N SER A 71 13.66 -0.59 7.18
CA SER A 71 15.02 -0.13 7.47
C SER A 71 15.36 1.25 6.87
N ALA A 72 14.41 1.94 6.26
CA ALA A 72 14.60 3.26 5.69
C ALA A 72 14.52 4.36 6.74
N ILE A 73 15.21 5.48 6.49
CA ILE A 73 15.12 6.66 7.35
C ILE A 73 13.69 7.23 7.40
N THR A 74 12.86 6.91 6.40
CA THR A 74 11.43 7.23 6.33
C THR A 74 10.57 6.47 7.36
N ASN A 75 11.12 5.47 8.03
CA ASN A 75 10.47 4.71 9.12
C ASN A 75 11.20 4.87 10.47
N ALA A 76 12.13 5.83 10.58
CA ALA A 76 12.98 5.99 11.76
C ALA A 76 12.68 7.28 12.55
N ILE A 77 12.85 7.23 13.87
CA ILE A 77 12.80 8.39 14.78
C ILE A 77 13.99 8.34 15.76
N TRP A 78 14.64 9.47 16.02
CA TRP A 78 15.76 9.55 16.98
C TRP A 78 15.26 9.79 18.40
N LEU A 79 15.58 8.89 19.34
CA LEU A 79 15.14 8.97 20.74
C LEU A 79 16.31 8.68 21.68
N CYS A 80 16.28 9.20 22.91
CA CYS A 80 17.17 8.69 23.96
C CYS A 80 16.74 7.27 24.37
N GLY A 81 17.66 6.45 24.90
CA GLY A 81 17.36 5.05 25.27
C GLY A 81 16.14 4.90 26.20
N ASN A 82 15.90 5.85 27.10
CA ASN A 82 14.71 5.86 27.97
C ASN A 82 13.41 6.05 27.18
N CYS A 83 13.39 7.00 26.24
CA CYS A 83 12.20 7.25 25.41
C CYS A 83 12.00 6.15 24.37
N HIS A 84 13.07 5.56 23.84
CA HIS A 84 12.96 4.40 22.95
C HIS A 84 12.30 3.22 23.66
N LYS A 85 12.79 2.85 24.85
CA LYS A 85 12.17 1.81 25.67
C LYS A 85 10.70 2.12 25.99
N LEU A 86 10.40 3.37 26.36
CA LEU A 86 9.04 3.81 26.69
C LEU A 86 8.05 3.57 25.54
N ILE A 87 8.41 3.93 24.31
CA ILE A 87 7.50 3.77 23.17
C ILE A 87 7.31 2.31 22.77
N ASP A 88 8.30 1.46 23.03
CA ASP A 88 8.24 0.04 22.69
C ASP A 88 7.51 -0.79 23.74
N ASP A 89 7.59 -0.42 25.02
CA ASP A 89 6.89 -1.09 26.11
C ASP A 89 5.37 -0.80 26.09
N ASP A 90 4.92 0.31 25.49
CA ASP A 90 3.50 0.69 25.40
C ASP A 90 3.09 1.18 23.97
N PRO A 91 3.03 0.28 22.98
CA PRO A 91 2.69 0.64 21.60
C PRO A 91 1.24 1.11 21.44
N GLY A 92 0.35 0.83 22.40
CA GLY A 92 -1.03 1.31 22.39
C GLY A 92 -1.12 2.80 22.71
N LYS A 93 -0.33 3.26 23.68
CA LYS A 93 -0.19 4.69 24.00
C LYS A 93 0.67 5.44 22.99
N TYR A 94 1.64 4.76 22.38
CA TYR A 94 2.55 5.31 21.37
C TYR A 94 2.37 4.62 20.02
N PRO A 95 1.25 4.84 19.31
CA PRO A 95 1.00 4.26 17.99
C PRO A 95 1.90 4.89 16.91
N SER A 96 2.07 4.20 15.78
CA SER A 96 2.97 4.65 14.69
C SER A 96 2.65 6.05 14.20
N GLY A 97 1.36 6.37 14.02
CA GLY A 97 0.92 7.71 13.61
C GLY A 97 1.42 8.82 14.54
N LEU A 98 1.36 8.60 15.86
CA LEU A 98 1.88 9.58 16.83
C LEU A 98 3.39 9.77 16.69
N LEU A 99 4.13 8.69 16.45
CA LEU A 99 5.59 8.76 16.30
C LEU A 99 6.00 9.45 15.00
N PHE A 100 5.25 9.28 13.90
CA PHE A 100 5.43 10.07 12.69
C PHE A 100 5.21 11.56 12.95
N GLU A 101 4.18 11.92 13.73
CA GLU A 101 3.94 13.32 14.14
C GLU A 101 5.07 13.87 15.01
N TRP A 102 5.55 13.11 15.99
CA TRP A 102 6.67 13.50 16.84
C TRP A 102 7.92 13.79 16.02
N GLN A 103 8.23 12.88 15.10
CA GLN A 103 9.38 13.02 14.24
C GLN A 103 9.27 14.26 13.34
N ARG A 104 8.12 14.46 12.68
CA ARG A 104 7.86 15.64 11.82
C ARG A 104 7.97 16.94 12.62
N ALA A 105 7.33 16.99 13.78
CA ALA A 105 7.37 18.16 14.66
C ALA A 105 8.80 18.47 15.14
N HIS A 106 9.57 17.45 15.51
CA HIS A 106 10.96 17.63 15.94
C HIS A 106 11.84 18.16 14.81
N GLU A 107 11.78 17.54 13.63
CA GLU A 107 12.57 17.99 12.47
C GLU A 107 12.24 19.43 12.08
N GLN A 108 10.98 19.84 12.21
CA GLN A 108 10.58 21.23 12.02
C GLN A 108 11.25 22.16 13.05
N VAL A 109 11.19 21.82 14.34
CA VAL A 109 11.81 22.62 15.42
C VAL A 109 13.31 22.74 15.18
N ILE A 110 13.98 21.65 14.77
CA ILE A 110 15.41 21.70 14.43
C ILE A 110 15.66 22.60 13.21
N ALA A 111 14.85 22.48 12.15
CA ALA A 111 14.98 23.32 10.95
C ALA A 111 14.81 24.82 11.26
N GLU A 112 13.88 25.17 12.15
CA GLU A 112 13.68 26.55 12.63
C GLU A 112 14.88 27.06 13.43
N LYS A 113 15.43 26.24 14.34
CA LYS A 113 16.63 26.58 15.14
C LYS A 113 17.89 26.76 14.31
N VAL A 114 18.03 26.02 13.21
CA VAL A 114 19.14 26.18 12.25
C VAL A 114 19.04 27.50 11.46
N GLY A 115 17.91 28.22 11.56
CA GLY A 115 17.86 29.67 11.41
C GLY A 115 17.61 30.19 10.00
N LYS A 116 16.46 29.84 9.37
CA LYS A 116 16.04 30.48 8.10
C LYS A 116 14.53 30.67 7.98
N THR A 117 14.08 31.89 7.68
CA THR A 117 12.69 32.21 7.27
C THR A 117 12.18 31.33 6.13
N SER A 118 13.08 30.81 5.29
CA SER A 118 12.74 29.88 4.21
C SER A 118 12.26 28.51 4.71
N ALA A 119 12.60 28.07 5.93
CA ALA A 119 12.11 26.80 6.49
C ALA A 119 10.59 26.83 6.70
N LEU A 120 10.07 27.94 7.23
CA LEU A 120 8.63 28.14 7.40
C LEU A 120 7.89 28.21 6.05
N ILE A 121 8.49 28.86 5.05
CA ILE A 121 7.92 28.93 3.69
C ILE A 121 7.91 27.54 3.04
N ARG A 122 8.99 26.77 3.21
CA ARG A 122 9.09 25.39 2.72
C ARG A 122 8.02 24.51 3.36
N LYS A 123 7.84 24.57 4.69
CA LYS A 123 6.78 23.84 5.38
C LYS A 123 5.41 24.17 4.79
N LYS A 124 5.07 25.46 4.62
CA LYS A 124 3.79 25.87 4.01
C LYS A 124 3.62 25.39 2.57
N PHE A 125 4.71 25.16 1.85
CA PHE A 125 4.66 24.55 0.53
C PHE A 125 4.40 23.05 0.64
N GLU A 126 5.14 22.34 1.50
CA GLU A 126 4.99 20.90 1.74
C GLU A 126 3.59 20.55 2.26
N ASP A 127 3.07 21.30 3.23
CA ASP A 127 1.71 21.11 3.77
C ASP A 127 0.66 21.26 2.66
N ARG A 128 0.75 22.32 1.84
CA ARG A 128 -0.18 22.53 0.71
C ARG A 128 -0.04 21.46 -0.36
N HIS A 129 1.18 21.02 -0.66
CA HIS A 129 1.42 19.93 -1.62
C HIS A 129 0.75 18.65 -1.14
N LEU A 130 0.92 18.30 0.14
CA LEU A 130 0.28 17.11 0.73
C LEU A 130 -1.26 17.20 0.77
N GLU A 131 -1.83 18.39 0.97
CA GLU A 131 -3.27 18.62 0.94
C GLU A 131 -3.91 18.21 -0.41
N GLU A 132 -3.18 18.35 -1.52
CA GLU A 132 -3.67 17.97 -2.86
C GLU A 132 -4.01 16.48 -2.98
N PHE A 133 -3.38 15.64 -2.16
CA PHE A 133 -3.56 14.20 -2.19
C PHE A 133 -4.73 13.72 -1.32
N GLY A 134 -5.24 14.53 -0.40
CA GLY A 134 -6.24 14.09 0.58
C GLY A 134 -5.69 13.03 1.54
N ARG A 135 -6.42 11.93 1.75
CA ARG A 135 -6.00 10.87 2.69
C ARG A 135 -4.85 10.05 2.11
N LEU A 136 -3.73 10.00 2.83
CA LEU A 136 -2.59 9.12 2.57
C LEU A 136 -2.17 8.38 3.85
N SER A 137 -1.29 7.39 3.71
CA SER A 137 -0.54 6.88 4.85
C SER A 137 0.57 7.86 5.22
N TYR A 138 0.96 7.87 6.50
CA TYR A 138 2.11 8.67 6.97
C TYR A 138 3.40 8.37 6.19
N LEU A 139 3.59 7.11 5.78
CA LEU A 139 4.77 6.73 5.00
C LEU A 139 4.71 7.29 3.57
N SER A 140 3.54 7.28 2.93
CA SER A 140 3.35 7.93 1.62
C SER A 140 3.66 9.43 1.68
N GLU A 141 3.17 10.13 2.70
CA GLU A 141 3.49 11.56 2.88
C GLU A 141 5.01 11.79 2.97
N ARG A 142 5.71 10.97 3.76
CA ARG A 142 7.17 11.05 3.86
C ARG A 142 7.89 10.76 2.55
N LEU A 143 7.46 9.73 1.82
CA LEU A 143 8.05 9.37 0.52
C LEU A 143 7.88 10.50 -0.52
N ILE A 144 6.73 11.18 -0.51
CA ILE A 144 6.45 12.33 -1.38
C ILE A 144 7.38 13.51 -1.07
N LEU A 145 7.63 13.79 0.21
CA LEU A 145 8.46 14.93 0.63
C LEU A 145 9.95 14.66 0.46
N GLU A 146 10.42 13.46 0.81
CA GLU A 146 11.85 13.15 0.89
C GLU A 146 12.45 12.69 -0.45
N LYS A 147 11.66 12.03 -1.30
CA LYS A 147 12.06 11.54 -2.64
C LYS A 147 13.46 10.89 -2.67
N GLY A 148 13.69 9.94 -1.77
CA GLY A 148 14.95 9.18 -1.67
C GLY A 148 15.15 8.16 -2.82
N ASP A 149 16.08 7.24 -2.63
CA ASP A 149 16.38 6.21 -3.64
C ASP A 149 15.13 5.38 -4.00
N LEU A 150 14.86 5.25 -5.30
CA LEU A 150 13.73 4.49 -5.85
C LEU A 150 12.36 4.99 -5.32
N TRP A 151 12.24 6.27 -4.95
CA TRP A 151 11.03 6.80 -4.31
C TRP A 151 9.77 6.61 -5.15
N GLU A 152 9.86 6.66 -6.49
CA GLU A 152 8.70 6.45 -7.37
C GLU A 152 8.07 5.07 -7.12
N TYR A 153 8.90 4.03 -7.07
CA TYR A 153 8.48 2.66 -6.86
C TYR A 153 8.07 2.40 -5.41
N ARG A 154 8.78 2.99 -4.44
CA ARG A 154 8.42 2.90 -3.01
C ARG A 154 7.08 3.55 -2.72
N LEU A 155 6.86 4.74 -3.29
CA LEU A 155 5.59 5.43 -3.19
C LEU A 155 4.48 4.60 -3.83
N THR A 156 4.73 4.04 -5.02
CA THR A 156 3.77 3.13 -5.67
C THR A 156 3.42 1.95 -4.77
N ALA A 157 4.42 1.29 -4.17
CA ALA A 157 4.23 0.14 -3.29
C ALA A 157 3.40 0.51 -2.05
N GLU A 158 3.75 1.60 -1.36
CA GLU A 158 3.08 2.02 -0.14
C GLU A 158 1.65 2.52 -0.41
N VAL A 159 1.44 3.28 -1.48
CA VAL A 159 0.11 3.75 -1.87
C VAL A 159 -0.77 2.56 -2.26
N LEU A 160 -0.27 1.62 -3.05
CA LEU A 160 -1.04 0.41 -3.37
C LEU A 160 -1.38 -0.40 -2.12
N ARG A 161 -0.41 -0.62 -1.21
CA ARG A 161 -0.63 -1.31 0.06
C ARG A 161 -1.75 -0.65 0.88
N PHE A 162 -1.73 0.68 0.96
CA PHE A 162 -2.71 1.45 1.72
C PHE A 162 -4.09 1.51 1.04
N GLU A 163 -4.15 1.85 -0.24
CA GLU A 163 -5.38 2.07 -0.99
C GLU A 163 -6.11 0.76 -1.35
N MET A 164 -5.39 -0.37 -1.43
CA MET A 164 -6.00 -1.68 -1.70
C MET A 164 -6.52 -2.39 -0.45
N GLU A 165 -6.10 -1.98 0.76
CA GLU A 165 -6.52 -2.65 2.00
C GLU A 165 -8.04 -2.83 2.11
N PRO A 166 -8.88 -1.80 1.83
CA PRO A 166 -10.33 -1.94 1.99
C PRO A 166 -10.96 -2.96 1.03
N VAL A 167 -10.50 -3.00 -0.23
CA VAL A 167 -11.01 -3.95 -1.22
C VAL A 167 -10.56 -5.38 -0.92
N LEU A 168 -9.31 -5.56 -0.47
CA LEU A 168 -8.79 -6.87 -0.06
C LEU A 168 -9.51 -7.38 1.19
N HIS A 169 -9.76 -6.52 2.17
CA HIS A 169 -10.55 -6.86 3.34
C HIS A 169 -11.95 -7.32 2.97
N ARG A 170 -12.65 -6.53 2.14
CA ARG A 170 -14.02 -6.83 1.72
C ARG A 170 -14.10 -8.08 0.84
N TRP A 171 -13.13 -8.30 -0.05
CA TRP A 171 -13.02 -9.53 -0.83
C TRP A 171 -12.82 -10.76 0.07
N ASN A 172 -11.95 -10.68 1.08
CA ASN A 172 -11.76 -11.76 2.05
C ASN A 172 -13.02 -12.02 2.89
N ALA A 173 -13.77 -10.97 3.25
CA ALA A 173 -15.05 -11.10 3.93
C ALA A 173 -16.11 -11.79 3.05
N LEU A 174 -16.14 -11.48 1.74
CA LEU A 174 -17.04 -12.14 0.78
C LEU A 174 -16.70 -13.62 0.61
N LYS A 175 -15.42 -13.97 0.48
CA LYS A 175 -14.95 -15.37 0.41
C LYS A 175 -15.34 -16.19 1.64
N LYS A 176 -15.44 -15.54 2.81
CA LYS A 176 -15.81 -16.15 4.10
C LYS A 176 -17.29 -15.99 4.43
N GLU A 177 -18.09 -15.46 3.51
CA GLU A 177 -19.54 -15.24 3.68
C GLU A 177 -19.89 -14.40 4.93
N LEU A 178 -19.05 -13.41 5.27
CA LEU A 178 -19.23 -12.59 6.48
C LEU A 178 -20.29 -11.49 6.33
N TYR A 179 -20.86 -11.31 5.15
CA TYR A 179 -21.92 -10.35 4.89
C TYR A 179 -22.79 -10.78 3.70
N THR A 180 -23.97 -10.16 3.59
CA THR A 180 -24.86 -10.26 2.43
C THR A 180 -25.20 -8.87 1.90
N LEU A 181 -25.63 -8.79 0.65
CA LEU A 181 -26.27 -7.61 0.06
C LEU A 181 -27.73 -7.89 -0.28
N PRO A 182 -28.58 -6.87 -0.45
CA PRO A 182 -29.92 -7.05 -0.99
C PRO A 182 -29.87 -7.71 -2.35
N SER A 183 -30.59 -8.83 -2.52
CA SER A 183 -30.59 -9.55 -3.78
C SER A 183 -31.35 -8.79 -4.86
N THR A 184 -30.80 -8.75 -6.07
CA THR A 184 -31.49 -8.18 -7.24
C THR A 184 -32.15 -9.31 -8.03
N ARG A 185 -33.47 -9.30 -8.16
CA ARG A 185 -34.17 -10.26 -9.04
C ARG A 185 -33.83 -9.94 -10.50
N VAL A 186 -33.41 -10.96 -11.26
CA VAL A 186 -33.31 -10.90 -12.72
C VAL A 186 -34.30 -11.93 -13.26
N THR A 187 -35.20 -11.49 -14.13
CA THR A 187 -36.23 -12.35 -14.74
C THR A 187 -35.62 -13.21 -15.85
N LYS A 188 -36.36 -14.23 -16.32
CA LYS A 188 -35.94 -15.04 -17.46
C LYS A 188 -35.80 -14.19 -18.73
N GLU A 189 -36.70 -13.23 -18.89
CA GLU A 189 -36.75 -12.32 -20.02
C GLU A 189 -35.54 -11.38 -20.05
N ASP A 190 -35.09 -10.92 -18.87
CA ASP A 190 -33.98 -9.98 -18.75
C ASP A 190 -32.61 -10.67 -18.68
N PHE A 191 -32.56 -11.98 -18.43
CA PHE A 191 -31.32 -12.71 -18.13
C PHE A 191 -30.22 -12.51 -19.17
N PHE A 192 -30.53 -12.73 -20.46
CA PHE A 192 -29.52 -12.64 -21.53
C PHE A 192 -28.99 -11.21 -21.73
N SER A 193 -29.84 -10.20 -21.52
CA SER A 193 -29.43 -8.80 -21.53
C SER A 193 -28.51 -8.51 -20.34
N TRP A 194 -28.93 -8.92 -19.14
CA TRP A 194 -28.17 -8.75 -17.91
C TRP A 194 -26.79 -9.42 -17.99
N ILE A 195 -26.71 -10.69 -18.40
CA ILE A 195 -25.42 -11.39 -18.49
C ILE A 195 -24.53 -10.79 -19.57
N GLY A 196 -25.09 -10.33 -20.69
CA GLY A 196 -24.34 -9.61 -21.72
C GLY A 196 -23.67 -8.33 -21.18
N ILE A 197 -24.37 -7.60 -20.31
CA ILE A 197 -23.80 -6.44 -19.60
C ILE A 197 -22.67 -6.89 -18.68
N LYS A 198 -22.87 -7.94 -17.87
CA LYS A 198 -21.83 -8.47 -16.96
C LYS A 198 -20.57 -8.93 -17.69
N LEU A 199 -20.71 -9.61 -18.82
CA LEU A 199 -19.57 -10.03 -19.63
C LEU A 199 -18.85 -8.86 -20.30
N LYS A 200 -19.54 -7.76 -20.60
CA LYS A 200 -18.90 -6.53 -21.06
C LYS A 200 -18.15 -5.83 -19.92
N GLU A 201 -18.78 -5.69 -18.75
CA GLU A 201 -18.18 -5.08 -17.57
C GLU A 201 -16.86 -5.77 -17.18
N ILE A 202 -16.85 -7.10 -17.07
CA ILE A 202 -15.65 -7.84 -16.66
C ILE A 202 -14.49 -7.73 -17.65
N ARG A 203 -14.79 -7.67 -18.96
CA ARG A 203 -13.78 -7.42 -20.00
C ARG A 203 -13.20 -6.01 -19.90
N THR A 204 -14.05 -5.00 -19.63
CA THR A 204 -13.59 -3.64 -19.40
C THR A 204 -12.69 -3.56 -18.16
N ILE A 205 -13.08 -4.23 -17.06
CA ILE A 205 -12.26 -4.31 -15.84
C ILE A 205 -10.89 -4.93 -16.14
N ALA A 206 -10.86 -6.07 -16.85
CA ALA A 206 -9.61 -6.73 -17.23
C ALA A 206 -8.72 -5.83 -18.09
N HIS A 207 -9.29 -5.17 -19.10
CA HIS A 207 -8.58 -4.24 -19.96
C HIS A 207 -8.00 -3.05 -19.17
N SER A 208 -8.78 -2.44 -18.29
CA SER A 208 -8.31 -1.34 -17.43
C SER A 208 -7.15 -1.77 -16.54
N LEU A 209 -7.21 -2.97 -15.97
CA LEU A 209 -6.12 -3.50 -15.14
C LEU A 209 -4.83 -3.66 -15.96
N VAL A 210 -4.92 -4.21 -17.17
CA VAL A 210 -3.79 -4.39 -18.10
C VAL A 210 -3.16 -3.06 -18.50
N GLU A 211 -3.97 -2.05 -18.86
CA GLU A 211 -3.46 -0.72 -19.26
C GLU A 211 -2.76 -0.02 -18.07
N ILE A 212 -3.36 -0.08 -16.87
CA ILE A 212 -2.77 0.55 -15.69
C ILE A 212 -1.39 -0.06 -15.39
N ILE A 213 -1.30 -1.40 -15.36
CA ILE A 213 -0.07 -2.12 -15.02
C ILE A 213 1.03 -1.87 -16.04
N ASN A 214 0.71 -2.01 -17.33
CA ASN A 214 1.74 -2.08 -18.37
C ASN A 214 2.08 -0.71 -18.97
N LYS A 215 1.31 0.34 -18.67
CA LYS A 215 1.47 1.64 -19.31
C LYS A 215 1.38 2.81 -18.34
N GLU A 216 0.28 2.95 -17.60
CA GLU A 216 0.05 4.17 -16.81
C GLU A 216 1.05 4.33 -15.65
N PHE A 217 1.45 3.23 -15.01
CA PHE A 217 2.54 3.30 -14.01
C PHE A 217 3.86 3.75 -14.62
N SER A 218 4.23 3.22 -15.79
CA SER A 218 5.46 3.64 -16.48
C SER A 218 5.42 5.12 -16.87
N ILE A 219 4.26 5.66 -17.24
CA ILE A 219 4.10 7.09 -17.52
C ILE A 219 4.28 7.89 -16.24
N ALA A 220 3.66 7.47 -15.13
CA ALA A 220 3.73 8.14 -13.84
C ALA A 220 5.16 8.16 -13.25
N TRP A 221 5.91 7.07 -13.42
CA TRP A 221 7.31 6.97 -12.96
C TRP A 221 8.28 7.84 -13.78
N GLY A 222 7.88 8.29 -14.97
CA GLY A 222 8.75 9.04 -15.87
C GLY A 222 9.69 8.15 -16.69
N ALA A 223 10.30 8.76 -17.71
CA ALA A 223 11.33 8.10 -18.51
C ALA A 223 12.62 7.90 -17.68
N PRO A 224 13.49 6.93 -18.03
CA PRO A 224 14.77 6.75 -17.34
C PRO A 224 15.58 8.06 -17.24
N GLY A 225 15.93 8.43 -16.00
CA GLY A 225 16.67 9.67 -15.70
C GLY A 225 15.81 10.94 -15.60
N VAL A 226 14.49 10.84 -15.82
CA VAL A 226 13.52 11.91 -15.60
C VAL A 226 12.73 11.58 -14.33
N PRO A 227 12.70 12.45 -13.31
CA PRO A 227 11.92 12.20 -12.10
C PRO A 227 10.45 11.95 -12.41
N GLY A 228 9.87 10.97 -11.72
CA GLY A 228 8.43 10.70 -11.80
C GLY A 228 7.59 11.81 -11.19
N ASN A 229 6.28 11.72 -11.39
CA ASN A 229 5.31 12.66 -10.83
C ASN A 229 4.53 11.99 -9.69
N ASP A 230 4.64 12.52 -8.47
CA ASP A 230 4.00 11.98 -7.27
C ASP A 230 2.47 11.97 -7.39
N ALA A 231 1.85 13.06 -7.87
CA ALA A 231 0.42 13.14 -8.12
C ALA A 231 -0.06 12.07 -9.12
N ALA A 232 0.68 11.86 -10.21
CA ALA A 232 0.38 10.81 -11.18
C ALA A 232 0.54 9.41 -10.58
N ILE A 233 1.60 9.17 -9.78
CA ILE A 233 1.82 7.88 -9.12
C ILE A 233 0.65 7.55 -8.17
N VAL A 234 0.27 8.50 -7.32
CA VAL A 234 -0.84 8.32 -6.38
C VAL A 234 -2.16 8.13 -7.13
N ALA A 235 -2.43 8.93 -8.17
CA ALA A 235 -3.65 8.81 -8.97
C ALA A 235 -3.74 7.44 -9.67
N THR A 236 -2.65 6.96 -10.27
CA THR A 236 -2.59 5.66 -10.94
C THR A 236 -2.77 4.51 -9.94
N ALA A 237 -2.17 4.58 -8.76
CA ALA A 237 -2.37 3.58 -7.70
C ALA A 237 -3.81 3.56 -7.16
N ARG A 238 -4.48 4.72 -7.07
CA ARG A 238 -5.90 4.80 -6.73
C ARG A 238 -6.79 4.21 -7.80
N LEU A 239 -6.54 4.52 -9.07
CA LEU A 239 -7.25 3.90 -10.21
C LEU A 239 -7.10 2.37 -10.18
N TYR A 240 -5.91 1.86 -9.84
CA TYR A 240 -5.69 0.43 -9.66
C TYR A 240 -6.59 -0.17 -8.57
N SER A 241 -6.69 0.48 -7.41
CA SER A 241 -7.62 0.07 -6.34
C SER A 241 -9.08 0.17 -6.78
N GLU A 242 -9.47 1.22 -7.50
CA GLU A 242 -10.84 1.41 -8.01
C GLU A 242 -11.26 0.33 -9.03
N VAL A 243 -10.33 -0.13 -9.87
CA VAL A 243 -10.56 -1.26 -10.78
C VAL A 243 -10.78 -2.54 -9.97
N CYS A 244 -10.00 -2.78 -8.92
CA CYS A 244 -10.21 -3.91 -8.01
C CYS A 244 -11.56 -3.81 -7.28
N GLN A 245 -11.98 -2.61 -6.86
CA GLN A 245 -13.30 -2.39 -6.27
C GLN A 245 -14.42 -2.64 -7.27
N SER A 246 -14.21 -2.30 -8.55
CA SER A 246 -15.15 -2.61 -9.63
C SER A 246 -15.26 -4.12 -9.87
N ALA A 247 -14.15 -4.85 -9.82
CA ALA A 247 -14.13 -6.30 -9.85
C ALA A 247 -14.93 -6.89 -8.67
N LEU A 248 -14.75 -6.35 -7.47
CA LEU A 248 -15.50 -6.78 -6.29
C LEU A 248 -17.00 -6.51 -6.41
N ARG A 249 -17.40 -5.31 -6.87
CA ARG A 249 -18.80 -4.98 -7.12
C ARG A 249 -19.41 -5.89 -8.19
N TRP A 250 -18.64 -6.24 -9.22
CA TRP A 250 -19.08 -7.19 -10.23
C TRP A 250 -19.32 -8.57 -9.60
N GLU A 251 -18.38 -9.06 -8.81
CA GLU A 251 -18.46 -10.34 -8.09
C GLU A 251 -19.69 -10.40 -7.18
N GLU A 252 -19.91 -9.35 -6.39
CA GLU A 252 -21.10 -9.18 -5.57
C GLU A 252 -22.39 -9.19 -6.41
N SER A 253 -22.38 -8.50 -7.57
CA SER A 253 -23.56 -8.45 -8.44
C SER A 253 -23.92 -9.79 -9.05
N ILE A 254 -22.93 -10.68 -9.26
CA ILE A 254 -23.18 -12.07 -9.68
C ILE A 254 -23.70 -12.88 -8.51
N ARG A 255 -23.00 -12.89 -7.36
CA ARG A 255 -23.36 -13.73 -6.20
C ARG A 255 -24.71 -13.38 -5.59
N PHE A 256 -25.07 -12.10 -5.56
CA PHE A 256 -26.32 -11.62 -4.97
C PHE A 256 -27.41 -11.38 -6.03
N ALA A 257 -27.25 -11.86 -7.26
CA ALA A 257 -28.37 -11.95 -8.19
C ALA A 257 -29.32 -13.08 -7.78
N PHE A 258 -30.61 -12.80 -7.78
CA PHE A 258 -31.63 -13.83 -7.59
C PHE A 258 -32.19 -14.22 -8.96
N LEU A 259 -31.79 -15.39 -9.45
CA LEU A 259 -32.12 -15.90 -10.77
C LEU A 259 -33.19 -16.99 -10.70
N ASP A 260 -33.77 -17.33 -11.84
CA ASP A 260 -34.51 -18.57 -11.98
C ASP A 260 -33.57 -19.78 -11.92
N GLN A 261 -34.04 -20.90 -11.36
CA GLN A 261 -33.26 -22.12 -11.13
C GLN A 261 -32.53 -22.61 -12.38
N ILE A 262 -33.12 -22.38 -13.56
CA ILE A 262 -32.54 -22.74 -14.86
C ILE A 262 -31.19 -22.07 -15.13
N PHE A 263 -30.86 -20.96 -14.47
CA PHE A 263 -29.63 -20.18 -14.65
C PHE A 263 -28.62 -20.30 -13.50
N GLU A 264 -28.96 -21.00 -12.40
CA GLU A 264 -28.10 -21.11 -11.21
C GLU A 264 -26.72 -21.70 -11.55
N GLU A 265 -26.67 -22.73 -12.41
CA GLU A 265 -25.40 -23.33 -12.83
C GLU A 265 -24.47 -22.31 -13.53
N LEU A 266 -25.04 -21.46 -14.39
CA LEU A 266 -24.25 -20.45 -15.09
C LEU A 266 -23.79 -19.34 -14.12
N GLN A 267 -24.62 -18.98 -13.14
CA GLN A 267 -24.25 -18.06 -12.06
C GLN A 267 -23.07 -18.59 -11.25
N ASP A 268 -23.10 -19.87 -10.87
CA ASP A 268 -22.02 -20.52 -10.13
C ASP A 268 -20.70 -20.55 -10.91
N LEU A 269 -20.77 -20.75 -12.23
CA LEU A 269 -19.57 -20.70 -13.10
C LEU A 269 -18.98 -19.29 -13.19
N LEU A 270 -19.80 -18.25 -13.10
CA LEU A 270 -19.34 -16.86 -13.15
C LEU A 270 -18.80 -16.39 -11.81
N ALA A 271 -19.38 -16.88 -10.71
CA ALA A 271 -18.91 -16.60 -9.36
C ALA A 271 -17.43 -17.01 -9.20
N GLY A 272 -16.66 -16.13 -8.59
CA GLY A 272 -15.22 -16.26 -8.38
C GLY A 272 -14.37 -15.72 -9.53
N THR A 273 -14.96 -15.34 -10.66
CA THR A 273 -14.20 -14.88 -11.83
C THR A 273 -13.51 -13.55 -11.58
N ALA A 274 -14.24 -12.54 -11.10
CA ALA A 274 -13.65 -11.24 -10.79
C ALA A 274 -12.80 -11.30 -9.51
N GLY A 275 -13.17 -12.18 -8.58
CA GLY A 275 -12.36 -12.51 -7.40
C GLY A 275 -10.91 -12.88 -7.72
N ARG A 276 -10.69 -13.71 -8.76
CA ARG A 276 -9.33 -14.06 -9.23
C ARG A 276 -8.53 -12.85 -9.66
N PHE A 277 -9.16 -11.84 -10.28
CA PHE A 277 -8.44 -10.61 -10.67
C PHE A 277 -7.95 -9.84 -9.46
N ILE A 278 -8.73 -9.80 -8.38
CA ILE A 278 -8.33 -9.17 -7.12
C ILE A 278 -7.17 -9.93 -6.48
N ASP A 279 -7.22 -11.28 -6.47
CA ASP A 279 -6.15 -12.11 -5.94
C ASP A 279 -4.84 -11.95 -6.73
N GLU A 280 -4.90 -11.87 -8.07
CA GLU A 280 -3.74 -11.56 -8.91
C GLU A 280 -3.23 -10.13 -8.69
N ALA A 281 -4.14 -9.15 -8.61
CA ALA A 281 -3.77 -7.76 -8.39
C ALA A 281 -3.04 -7.55 -7.05
N ALA A 282 -3.40 -8.30 -6.01
CA ALA A 282 -2.74 -8.29 -4.71
C ALA A 282 -1.25 -8.71 -4.77
N LYS A 283 -0.79 -9.34 -5.85
CA LYS A 283 0.62 -9.72 -6.03
C LYS A 283 1.50 -8.54 -6.40
N LEU A 284 0.97 -7.47 -7.01
CA LEU A 284 1.76 -6.32 -7.44
C LEU A 284 2.40 -5.55 -6.27
N PRO A 285 1.66 -5.19 -5.19
CA PRO A 285 2.27 -4.58 -4.00
C PRO A 285 3.33 -5.49 -3.37
N ALA A 286 3.05 -6.80 -3.29
CA ALA A 286 3.99 -7.77 -2.73
C ALA A 286 5.26 -7.91 -3.58
N PHE A 287 5.14 -7.85 -4.91
CA PHE A 287 6.27 -7.86 -5.83
C PHE A 287 7.16 -6.62 -5.65
N PHE A 288 6.56 -5.43 -5.54
CA PHE A 288 7.34 -4.22 -5.21
C PHE A 288 8.02 -4.36 -3.86
N ALA A 289 7.30 -4.85 -2.85
CA ALA A 289 7.85 -5.06 -1.52
C ALA A 289 9.08 -5.97 -1.51
N GLN A 290 9.01 -7.08 -2.24
CA GLN A 290 10.11 -8.03 -2.37
C GLN A 290 11.28 -7.44 -3.17
N THR A 291 10.98 -6.81 -4.31
CA THR A 291 12.00 -6.31 -5.25
C THR A 291 12.76 -5.12 -4.66
N LEU A 292 12.04 -4.14 -4.12
CA LEU A 292 12.63 -2.96 -3.49
C LEU A 292 13.32 -3.29 -2.17
N GLY A 293 12.95 -4.43 -1.56
CA GLY A 293 13.58 -5.03 -0.39
C GLY A 293 15.08 -5.34 -0.56
N ALA A 294 15.56 -5.53 -1.79
CA ALA A 294 17.00 -5.71 -2.05
C ALA A 294 17.75 -4.39 -2.23
N ASN A 295 17.04 -3.26 -2.29
CA ASN A 295 17.54 -1.96 -2.74
C ASN A 295 18.44 -2.07 -3.99
N PRO A 296 17.91 -2.64 -5.09
CA PRO A 296 18.71 -2.95 -6.27
C PRO A 296 19.26 -1.68 -6.93
N VAL A 297 20.48 -1.77 -7.43
CA VAL A 297 21.14 -0.69 -8.18
C VAL A 297 21.03 -0.86 -9.70
N ASP A 298 20.77 -2.10 -10.15
CA ASP A 298 20.50 -2.49 -11.53
C ASP A 298 19.67 -3.78 -11.58
N GLY A 299 19.21 -4.17 -12.78
CA GLY A 299 18.52 -5.43 -13.02
C GLY A 299 17.22 -5.31 -13.82
N ARG A 300 16.70 -6.47 -14.25
CA ARG A 300 15.37 -6.62 -14.83
C ARG A 300 14.53 -7.48 -13.90
N PHE A 301 13.42 -6.93 -13.44
CA PHE A 301 12.47 -7.61 -12.56
C PHE A 301 11.15 -7.77 -13.31
N GLU A 302 10.56 -8.97 -13.26
CA GLU A 302 9.38 -9.31 -14.04
C GLU A 302 8.32 -9.93 -13.13
N LEU A 303 7.11 -9.41 -13.20
CA LEU A 303 5.92 -9.95 -12.56
C LEU A 303 4.94 -10.37 -13.65
N SER A 304 4.53 -11.64 -13.62
CA SER A 304 3.47 -12.14 -14.49
C SER A 304 2.18 -12.26 -13.68
N LEU A 305 1.13 -11.56 -14.12
CA LEU A 305 -0.21 -11.62 -13.56
C LEU A 305 -1.12 -12.32 -14.56
N VAL A 306 -1.84 -13.34 -14.09
CA VAL A 306 -2.62 -14.23 -14.97
C VAL A 306 -4.11 -14.03 -14.73
N LEU A 307 -4.74 -13.20 -15.57
CA LEU A 307 -6.17 -12.92 -15.52
C LEU A 307 -6.94 -13.97 -16.34
N ASP A 308 -7.03 -15.20 -15.82
CA ASP A 308 -7.65 -16.33 -16.52
C ASP A 308 -8.93 -16.85 -15.84
N LEU A 309 -9.69 -17.62 -16.60
CA LEU A 309 -10.86 -18.37 -16.16
C LEU A 309 -10.44 -19.72 -15.57
N SER A 310 -11.36 -20.40 -14.89
CA SER A 310 -11.04 -21.74 -14.36
C SER A 310 -10.83 -22.75 -15.49
N GLU A 311 -10.10 -23.82 -15.20
CA GLU A 311 -9.85 -24.86 -16.20
C GLU A 311 -11.16 -25.46 -16.74
N GLY A 312 -11.25 -25.56 -18.07
CA GLY A 312 -12.44 -26.03 -18.79
C GLY A 312 -13.67 -25.12 -18.64
N TRP A 313 -13.49 -23.84 -18.28
CA TRP A 313 -14.61 -22.92 -18.06
C TRP A 313 -15.49 -22.76 -19.30
N ASN A 314 -14.89 -22.61 -20.49
CA ASN A 314 -15.65 -22.49 -21.75
C ASN A 314 -16.56 -23.70 -21.98
N ASP A 315 -16.02 -24.92 -21.86
CA ASP A 315 -16.78 -26.15 -22.06
C ASP A 315 -17.94 -26.28 -21.05
N LYS A 316 -17.70 -25.89 -19.79
CA LYS A 316 -18.73 -25.89 -18.73
C LYS A 316 -19.84 -24.88 -19.03
N VAL A 317 -19.48 -23.68 -19.48
CA VAL A 317 -20.44 -22.63 -19.85
C VAL A 317 -21.24 -23.03 -21.07
N ASP A 318 -20.61 -23.57 -22.10
CA ASP A 318 -21.30 -24.04 -23.31
C ASP A 318 -22.30 -25.16 -22.96
N ALA A 319 -21.90 -26.09 -22.08
CA ALA A 319 -22.78 -27.15 -21.60
C ALA A 319 -23.97 -26.60 -20.78
N ALA A 320 -23.75 -25.60 -19.93
CA ALA A 320 -24.80 -24.95 -19.15
C ALA A 320 -25.78 -24.18 -20.04
N LEU A 321 -25.27 -23.45 -21.03
CA LEU A 321 -26.09 -22.73 -22.02
C LEU A 321 -26.95 -23.69 -22.85
N GLU A 322 -26.43 -24.86 -23.22
CA GLU A 322 -27.21 -25.86 -23.94
C GLU A 322 -28.35 -26.44 -23.08
N ARG A 323 -28.11 -26.68 -21.78
CA ARG A 323 -29.16 -27.08 -20.83
C ARG A 323 -30.23 -26.01 -20.68
N ILE A 324 -29.84 -24.74 -20.55
CA ILE A 324 -30.74 -23.59 -20.51
C ILE A 324 -31.60 -23.54 -21.77
N ARG A 325 -30.99 -23.73 -22.95
CA ARG A 325 -31.70 -23.75 -24.23
C ARG A 325 -32.78 -24.83 -24.25
N ILE A 326 -32.45 -26.06 -23.84
CA ILE A 326 -33.42 -27.16 -23.81
C ILE A 326 -34.61 -26.83 -22.90
N GLN A 327 -34.37 -26.26 -21.72
CA GLN A 327 -35.42 -25.95 -20.75
C GLN A 327 -36.29 -24.72 -21.12
N LEU A 328 -35.77 -23.79 -21.94
CA LEU A 328 -36.54 -22.63 -22.40
C LEU A 328 -37.46 -22.95 -23.59
N PHE A 329 -37.18 -24.02 -24.35
CA PHE A 329 -37.91 -24.39 -25.57
C PHE A 329 -38.67 -25.73 -25.45
N GLN A 330 -38.83 -26.26 -24.23
CA GLN A 330 -39.73 -27.37 -23.88
C GLN A 330 -40.96 -26.86 -23.14
#